data_AF-A0AA36IMP8-F1
#
_entry.id   AF-A0AA36IMP8-F1
#
_cell.length_a   1.000
_cell.length_b   1.000
_cell.length_c   1.000
_cell.angle_alpha   90.00
_cell.angle_beta   90.00
_cell.angle_gamma   90.00
#
_symmetry.space_group_name_H-M   'P 1'
#
loop_
_entity.id
_entity.type
_entity.pdbx_description
1 polymer ?
#
loop_
_entity_poly.entity_id
_entity_poly.type
_entity_poly.pdbx_seq_one_letter_code
_entity_poly.pdbx_strand_id
1 'polypeptide(L)'
;MNTEHFAGAWRLVEMHELSIQQWLESIDPALGCYAGQFMELGYDNVKLLSMVDESELSDDLKEMKAKKLHCRLILKRFAELKAEPQAPPRRPEMHSSTNPWECPRKLGAFELGTLCGSELARLGQSLGSVQRVPVWWLRFTQSRVNGQMVFSSGHQDRSVYELLHELLSGRQSIDELPPLEVVLDGHLYSMDNRRLLALLLLQGCRRHQRILARCRVLSPTDSRVAERYSQRIYRLKKDGSEGFDQGSGLGVALHSLPSSEAWHLGSPLFRRTGEWCDESPAALEALAADFFACEERTEKVAQDSCVAPASAKGKGEASLKVVQGMLVRVHDGGDVCYGKVMEINCGAEAPVKVKFFSKAKAQAWLCLTSVLIPDYAAIQVGMEVTVLTANKRQVEKVTDVDHARQNDPVQVSLDGLTGTKWVGADRLRSKVIEFLPAKLSDESCAPQEEANPSERKGGWE
;
A
#
# COMPACT_ATOMS: atom_id res chain seq x y z
N MET A 1 -29.96 29.73 -9.61
CA MET A 1 -28.68 29.00 -9.49
C MET A 1 -28.50 28.69 -8.01
N ASN A 2 -28.72 27.43 -7.62
CA ASN A 2 -28.70 26.98 -6.22
C ASN A 2 -27.26 26.75 -5.76
N THR A 3 -26.82 27.50 -4.75
CA THR A 3 -25.49 27.41 -4.12
C THR A 3 -25.48 26.63 -2.81
N GLU A 4 -26.53 25.86 -2.47
CA GLU A 4 -26.67 25.25 -1.13
C GLU A 4 -26.22 23.79 -0.99
N HIS A 5 -25.72 23.13 -2.04
CA HIS A 5 -25.45 21.68 -1.98
C HIS A 5 -24.01 21.25 -1.63
N PHE A 6 -23.07 22.16 -1.36
CA PHE A 6 -21.63 21.81 -1.25
C PHE A 6 -21.00 21.91 0.15
N ALA A 7 -21.77 22.06 1.23
CA ALA A 7 -21.25 22.26 2.59
C ALA A 7 -21.16 20.98 3.47
N GLY A 8 -21.44 19.79 2.94
CA GLY A 8 -21.70 18.59 3.75
C GLY A 8 -20.46 17.85 4.29
N ALA A 9 -19.44 17.62 3.47
CA ALA A 9 -18.37 16.66 3.80
C ALA A 9 -17.25 17.23 4.70
N TRP A 10 -17.02 18.55 4.68
CA TRP A 10 -15.93 19.20 5.43
C TRP A 10 -16.19 19.36 6.93
N ARG A 11 -17.42 19.15 7.41
CA ARG A 11 -17.75 19.33 8.85
C ARG A 11 -17.32 18.16 9.73
N LEU A 12 -17.11 16.96 9.19
CA LEU A 12 -17.27 15.72 9.94
C LEU A 12 -16.06 15.27 10.76
N VAL A 13 -14.84 15.50 10.25
CA VAL A 13 -13.61 15.16 10.99
C VAL A 13 -13.35 16.17 12.11
N GLU A 14 -13.78 17.42 11.94
CA GLU A 14 -13.71 18.45 12.97
C GLU A 14 -14.80 18.30 14.04
N MET A 15 -15.99 17.79 13.71
CA MET A 15 -17.11 17.73 14.68
C MET A 15 -16.80 16.91 15.94
N HIS A 16 -16.02 15.83 15.85
CA HIS A 16 -15.69 14.98 17.01
C HIS A 16 -14.62 15.58 17.93
N GLU A 17 -13.86 16.57 17.46
CA GLU A 17 -12.87 17.30 18.25
C GLU A 17 -13.42 18.63 18.81
N LEU A 18 -14.64 19.03 18.42
CA LEU A 18 -15.29 20.20 18.99
C LEU A 18 -15.55 20.00 20.48
N SER A 19 -15.28 21.06 21.24
CA SER A 19 -15.80 21.19 22.60
C SER A 19 -17.32 21.17 22.58
N ILE A 20 -17.95 20.70 23.65
CA ILE A 20 -19.41 20.68 23.74
C ILE A 20 -20.02 22.08 23.58
N GLN A 21 -19.32 23.11 24.05
CA GLN A 21 -19.71 24.51 23.88
C GLN A 21 -19.81 24.89 22.40
N GLN A 22 -18.76 24.62 21.62
CA GLN A 22 -18.75 24.91 20.18
C GLN A 22 -19.84 24.13 19.44
N TRP A 23 -20.08 22.88 19.83
CA TRP A 23 -21.15 22.08 19.24
C TRP A 23 -22.53 22.65 19.54
N LEU A 24 -22.82 23.05 20.78
CA LEU A 24 -24.08 23.68 21.17
C LEU A 24 -24.28 25.03 20.44
N GLU A 25 -23.27 25.88 20.40
CA GLU A 25 -23.30 27.17 19.68
C GLU A 25 -23.48 27.00 18.18
N SER A 26 -23.03 25.88 17.61
CA SER A 26 -23.25 25.54 16.19
C SER A 26 -24.69 25.17 15.86
N ILE A 27 -25.48 24.74 16.86
CA ILE A 27 -26.92 24.48 16.72
C ILE A 27 -27.68 25.80 16.83
N ASP A 28 -27.44 26.53 17.92
CA ASP A 28 -27.99 27.85 18.19
C ASP A 28 -27.11 28.54 19.26
N PRO A 29 -26.66 29.79 19.06
CA PRO A 29 -25.79 30.50 20.00
C PRO A 29 -26.33 30.57 21.43
N ALA A 30 -27.65 30.56 21.62
CA ALA A 30 -28.28 30.59 22.95
C ALA A 30 -28.11 29.27 23.71
N LEU A 31 -27.76 28.17 23.04
CA LEU A 31 -27.55 26.87 23.67
C LEU A 31 -26.19 26.76 24.37
N GLY A 32 -25.24 27.66 24.07
CA GLY A 32 -23.94 27.72 24.75
C GLY A 32 -24.05 27.86 26.27
N CYS A 33 -25.18 28.41 26.78
CA CYS A 33 -25.43 28.51 28.21
C CYS A 33 -25.54 27.16 28.95
N TYR A 34 -25.85 26.07 28.24
CA TYR A 34 -25.91 24.73 28.84
C TYR A 34 -24.55 24.02 28.88
N ALA A 35 -23.51 24.57 28.24
CA ALA A 35 -22.21 23.89 28.14
C ALA A 35 -21.63 23.52 29.51
N GLY A 36 -21.77 24.39 30.52
CA GLY A 36 -21.35 24.11 31.89
C GLY A 36 -22.04 22.87 32.50
N GLN A 37 -23.36 22.76 32.32
CA GLN A 37 -24.14 21.63 32.84
C GLN A 37 -23.83 20.33 32.09
N PHE A 38 -23.60 20.40 30.77
CA PHE A 38 -23.12 19.25 30.00
C PHE A 38 -21.76 18.75 30.50
N MET A 39 -20.83 19.66 30.81
CA MET A 39 -19.52 19.29 31.38
C MET A 39 -19.65 18.68 32.79
N GLU A 40 -20.57 19.18 33.62
CA GLU A 40 -20.87 18.59 34.94
C GLU A 40 -21.40 17.14 34.83
N LEU A 41 -22.11 16.82 33.74
CA LEU A 41 -22.57 15.46 33.40
C LEU A 41 -21.51 14.62 32.67
N GLY A 42 -20.30 15.15 32.45
CA GLY A 42 -19.19 14.44 31.81
C GLY A 42 -19.17 14.51 30.27
N TYR A 43 -19.94 15.41 29.66
CA TYR A 43 -19.97 15.63 28.21
C TYR A 43 -19.00 16.71 27.77
N ASP A 44 -17.69 16.50 27.98
CA ASP A 44 -16.68 17.52 27.66
C ASP A 44 -16.51 17.78 26.16
N ASN A 45 -16.81 16.78 25.34
CA ASN A 45 -16.68 16.84 23.88
C ASN A 45 -17.76 16.03 23.16
N VAL A 46 -17.91 16.30 21.87
CA VAL A 46 -18.93 15.67 21.00
C VAL A 46 -18.72 14.16 20.88
N LYS A 47 -17.48 13.67 21.01
CA LYS A 47 -17.19 12.23 20.99
C LYS A 47 -17.83 11.50 22.16
N LEU A 48 -17.74 12.04 23.38
CA LEU A 48 -18.39 11.47 24.56
C LEU A 48 -19.92 11.52 24.40
N LEU A 49 -20.45 12.65 23.93
CA LEU A 49 -21.87 12.78 23.64
C LEU A 49 -22.34 11.71 22.64
N SER A 50 -21.58 11.45 21.57
CA SER A 50 -21.93 10.46 20.54
C SER A 50 -22.00 9.01 21.02
N MET A 51 -21.47 8.71 22.21
CA MET A 51 -21.52 7.38 22.82
C MET A 51 -22.81 7.13 23.61
N VAL A 52 -23.49 8.19 24.04
CA VAL A 52 -24.68 8.14 24.90
C VAL A 52 -25.91 7.70 24.10
N ASP A 53 -26.90 7.12 24.76
CA ASP A 53 -28.17 6.76 24.13
C ASP A 53 -29.14 7.95 24.10
N GLU A 54 -29.99 8.03 23.09
CA GLU A 54 -30.92 9.16 22.93
C GLU A 54 -31.88 9.33 24.13
N SER A 55 -32.27 8.22 24.78
CA SER A 55 -33.10 8.24 25.99
C SER A 55 -32.38 8.86 27.18
N GLU A 56 -31.11 8.54 27.36
CA GLU A 56 -30.27 9.04 28.46
C GLU A 56 -30.05 10.55 28.31
N LEU A 57 -29.65 10.99 27.10
CA LEU A 57 -29.51 12.42 26.80
C LEU A 57 -30.84 13.20 27.00
N SER A 58 -31.98 12.57 26.69
CA SER A 58 -33.29 13.18 26.94
C SER A 58 -33.58 13.36 28.42
N ASP A 59 -33.18 12.41 29.27
CA ASP A 59 -33.40 12.49 30.72
C ASP A 59 -32.45 13.51 31.37
N ASP A 60 -31.20 13.57 30.92
CA ASP A 60 -30.23 14.59 31.31
C ASP A 60 -30.71 16.01 30.97
N LEU A 61 -31.30 16.20 29.79
CA LEU A 61 -31.89 17.48 29.38
C LEU A 61 -33.06 17.90 30.27
N LYS A 62 -33.82 16.94 30.82
CA LYS A 62 -34.87 17.22 31.81
C LYS A 62 -34.27 17.58 33.16
N GLU A 63 -33.22 16.90 33.59
CA GLU A 63 -32.51 17.17 34.86
C GLU A 63 -31.89 18.57 34.86
N MET A 64 -31.27 18.97 33.74
CA MET A 64 -30.74 20.32 33.50
C MET A 64 -31.82 21.42 33.45
N LYS A 65 -33.11 21.04 33.48
CA LYS A 65 -34.26 21.95 33.32
C LYS A 65 -34.17 22.78 32.03
N ALA A 66 -33.63 22.19 30.96
CA ALA A 66 -33.51 22.86 29.68
C ALA A 66 -34.91 23.19 29.13
N LYS A 67 -35.05 24.36 28.48
CA LYS A 67 -36.32 24.76 27.86
C LYS A 67 -36.74 23.69 26.83
N LYS A 68 -38.04 23.39 26.77
CA LYS A 68 -38.61 22.38 25.85
C LYS A 68 -38.21 22.58 24.39
N LEU A 69 -38.09 23.84 23.95
CA LEU A 69 -37.62 24.18 22.60
C LEU A 69 -36.14 23.80 22.40
N HIS A 70 -35.29 24.10 23.38
CA HIS A 70 -33.86 23.81 23.33
C HIS A 70 -33.62 22.30 23.32
N CYS A 71 -34.37 21.54 24.13
CA CYS A 71 -34.32 20.07 24.13
C CYS A 71 -34.56 19.49 22.74
N ARG A 72 -35.57 20.01 22.01
CA ARG A 72 -35.90 19.54 20.66
C ARG A 72 -34.78 19.81 19.65
N LEU A 73 -34.12 20.97 19.74
CA LEU A 73 -33.02 21.32 18.84
C LEU A 73 -31.80 20.44 19.08
N ILE A 74 -31.45 20.22 20.35
CA ILE A 74 -30.32 19.38 20.75
C ILE A 74 -30.56 17.92 20.33
N LEU A 75 -31.73 17.36 20.66
CA LEU A 75 -32.06 15.97 20.30
C LEU A 75 -32.11 15.75 18.78
N LYS A 76 -32.63 16.73 18.02
CA LYS A 76 -32.62 16.66 16.55
C LYS A 76 -31.19 16.60 16.01
N ARG A 77 -30.30 17.49 16.46
CA ARG A 77 -28.89 17.49 16.01
C ARG A 77 -28.15 16.23 16.46
N PHE A 78 -28.48 15.72 17.64
CA PHE A 78 -27.94 14.48 18.16
C PHE A 78 -28.33 13.26 17.31
N ALA A 79 -29.59 13.18 16.87
CA ALA A 79 -30.03 12.14 15.95
C ALA A 79 -29.29 12.21 14.60
N GLU A 80 -29.02 13.41 14.10
CA GLU A 80 -28.18 13.61 12.90
C GLU A 80 -26.74 13.11 13.14
N LEU A 81 -26.16 13.40 14.30
CA LEU A 81 -24.83 12.92 14.70
C LEU A 81 -24.75 11.38 14.76
N LYS A 82 -25.83 10.70 15.18
CA LYS A 82 -25.90 9.22 15.25
C LYS A 82 -26.23 8.56 13.91
N ALA A 83 -27.02 9.22 13.06
CA ALA A 83 -27.42 8.70 11.76
C ALA A 83 -26.30 8.78 10.71
N GLU A 84 -25.29 9.60 10.96
CA GLU A 84 -24.09 9.70 10.13
C GLU A 84 -23.37 8.33 10.07
N PRO A 85 -23.08 7.78 8.87
CA PRO A 85 -22.42 6.49 8.74
C PRO A 85 -21.02 6.58 9.35
N GLN A 86 -20.81 5.97 10.53
CA GLN A 86 -19.48 5.84 11.10
C GLN A 86 -18.59 5.16 10.06
N ALA A 87 -17.59 5.91 9.56
CA ALA A 87 -16.58 5.36 8.69
C ALA A 87 -16.00 4.11 9.39
N PRO A 88 -15.86 2.98 8.68
CA PRO A 88 -15.46 1.73 9.30
C PRO A 88 -14.18 1.93 10.11
N PRO A 89 -14.11 1.42 11.36
CA PRO A 89 -12.99 1.69 12.26
C PRO A 89 -11.69 1.34 11.54
N ARG A 90 -10.80 2.33 11.42
CA ARG A 90 -9.44 2.11 10.88
C ARG A 90 -8.80 1.03 11.75
N ARG A 91 -8.36 -0.06 11.09
CA ARG A 91 -7.77 -1.23 11.75
C ARG A 91 -6.64 -0.79 12.68
N PRO A 92 -6.55 -1.30 13.92
CA PRO A 92 -5.30 -1.23 14.67
C PRO A 92 -4.24 -2.03 13.90
N GLU A 93 -3.17 -1.36 13.46
CA GLU A 93 -2.03 -2.00 12.81
C GLU A 93 -1.34 -2.95 13.80
N MET A 94 -1.69 -4.24 13.75
CA MET A 94 -0.93 -5.29 14.44
C MET A 94 0.35 -5.58 13.66
N HIS A 95 1.47 -5.31 14.31
CA HIS A 95 2.82 -5.62 13.85
C HIS A 95 2.98 -7.12 13.53
N SER A 96 3.34 -7.44 12.28
CA SER A 96 4.00 -8.69 11.94
C SER A 96 5.00 -8.48 10.80
N SER A 97 6.27 -8.75 11.10
CA SER A 97 7.29 -9.32 10.21
C SER A 97 7.81 -8.48 9.04
N THR A 98 8.94 -7.80 9.32
CA THR A 98 10.11 -7.50 8.47
C THR A 98 9.96 -7.63 6.95
N ASN A 99 9.71 -6.49 6.31
CA ASN A 99 10.00 -6.27 4.90
C ASN A 99 11.20 -5.28 4.81
N PRO A 100 12.35 -5.62 4.19
CA PRO A 100 13.55 -4.78 4.17
C PRO A 100 13.41 -3.47 3.37
N TRP A 101 12.29 -3.31 2.65
CA TRP A 101 11.91 -2.09 1.92
C TRP A 101 10.99 -1.16 2.72
N GLU A 102 10.42 -1.62 3.85
CA GLU A 102 9.79 -0.72 4.81
C GLU A 102 10.89 0.01 5.58
N CYS A 103 11.06 1.28 5.23
CA CYS A 103 11.82 2.24 6.04
C CYS A 103 11.43 2.05 7.52
N PRO A 104 12.38 1.97 8.48
CA PRO A 104 12.03 1.68 9.86
C PRO A 104 11.10 2.78 10.40
N ARG A 105 9.79 2.51 10.45
CA ARG A 105 8.78 3.34 11.14
C ARG A 105 9.05 3.48 12.65
N LYS A 106 10.15 2.89 13.15
CA LYS A 106 10.59 2.87 14.56
C LYS A 106 11.93 3.58 14.82
N LEU A 107 12.48 4.35 13.88
CA LEU A 107 13.01 5.65 14.30
C LEU A 107 11.75 6.46 14.59
N GLY A 108 11.60 6.95 15.82
CA GLY A 108 10.32 7.44 16.34
C GLY A 108 9.59 8.40 15.41
N ALA A 109 8.34 8.69 15.73
CA ALA A 109 7.59 9.84 15.22
C ALA A 109 8.28 11.18 15.62
N PHE A 110 9.56 11.32 15.31
CA PHE A 110 10.35 12.52 15.27
C PHE A 110 9.87 13.26 14.02
N GLU A 111 8.95 14.20 14.21
CA GLU A 111 8.88 15.47 13.46
C GLU A 111 8.97 15.39 11.92
N LEU A 112 8.52 14.28 11.30
CA LEU A 112 8.73 14.05 9.87
C LEU A 112 7.57 14.53 8.97
N GLY A 113 6.50 15.09 9.56
CA GLY A 113 5.29 15.48 8.83
C GLY A 113 4.88 16.94 8.97
N THR A 114 5.13 17.54 10.13
CA THR A 114 4.78 18.94 10.39
C THR A 114 6.06 19.72 10.48
N LEU A 115 6.34 20.54 9.47
CA LEU A 115 7.33 21.59 9.61
C LEU A 115 7.02 22.32 10.91
N CYS A 116 8.00 22.43 11.81
CA CYS A 116 7.84 23.29 12.98
C CYS A 116 7.42 24.66 12.45
N GLY A 117 6.30 25.21 12.95
CA GLY A 117 5.73 26.45 12.41
C GLY A 117 6.75 27.60 12.37
N SER A 118 7.77 27.56 13.23
CA SER A 118 8.90 28.49 13.26
C SER A 118 9.77 28.44 11.99
N GLU A 119 10.01 27.26 11.41
CA GLU A 119 10.81 27.09 10.19
C GLU A 119 10.06 27.60 8.96
N LEU A 120 8.76 27.32 8.88
CA LEU A 120 7.91 27.89 7.84
C LEU A 120 7.81 29.42 7.96
N ALA A 121 7.66 29.93 9.19
CA ALA A 121 7.66 31.37 9.44
C ALA A 121 9.00 32.02 9.02
N ARG A 122 10.14 31.38 9.33
CA ARG A 122 11.46 31.83 8.89
C ARG A 122 11.59 31.85 7.37
N LEU A 123 11.10 30.80 6.69
CA LEU A 123 11.09 30.77 5.23
C LEU A 123 10.16 31.84 4.64
N GLY A 124 9.02 32.10 5.29
CA GLY A 124 8.10 33.18 4.92
C GLY A 124 8.69 34.59 5.05
N GLN A 125 9.60 34.81 5.97
CA GLN A 125 10.36 36.08 6.05
C GLN A 125 11.38 36.23 4.91
N SER A 126 11.72 35.12 4.24
CA SER A 126 12.75 35.05 3.21
C SER A 126 12.20 34.93 1.78
N LEU A 127 10.94 35.31 1.55
CA LEU A 127 10.30 35.27 0.23
C LEU A 127 11.14 36.04 -0.81
N GLY A 128 11.30 35.44 -1.98
CA GLY A 128 12.14 35.91 -3.09
C GLY A 128 13.61 35.49 -3.01
N SER A 129 14.10 35.08 -1.83
CA SER A 129 15.48 34.66 -1.63
C SER A 129 15.70 33.17 -1.93
N VAL A 130 16.97 32.79 -2.16
CA VAL A 130 17.36 31.38 -2.35
C VAL A 130 17.78 30.80 -1.01
N GLN A 131 17.06 29.78 -0.54
CA GLN A 131 17.27 29.08 0.71
C GLN A 131 17.67 27.62 0.46
N ARG A 132 18.37 26.98 1.41
CA ARG A 132 18.66 25.54 1.35
C ARG A 132 17.57 24.79 2.12
N VAL A 133 16.73 24.06 1.40
CA VAL A 133 15.57 23.35 1.96
C VAL A 133 15.77 21.85 1.83
N PRO A 134 15.53 21.05 2.89
CA PRO A 134 15.53 19.60 2.77
C PRO A 134 14.54 19.10 1.74
N VAL A 135 14.97 18.24 0.81
CA VAL A 135 14.14 17.82 -0.34
C VAL A 135 12.85 17.12 0.06
N TRP A 136 12.85 16.43 1.20
CA TRP A 136 11.70 15.71 1.74
C TRP A 136 10.63 16.62 2.36
N TRP A 137 10.93 17.91 2.57
CA TRP A 137 9.95 18.93 2.95
C TRP A 137 9.14 19.45 1.75
N LEU A 138 9.64 19.21 0.53
CA LEU A 138 9.02 19.71 -0.69
C LEU A 138 7.89 18.79 -1.15
N ARG A 139 6.83 19.40 -1.66
CA ARG A 139 5.64 18.74 -2.21
C ARG A 139 5.57 18.98 -3.72
N PHE A 140 4.92 18.04 -4.42
CA PHE A 140 4.67 18.19 -5.85
C PHE A 140 3.46 19.09 -6.07
N THR A 141 3.52 19.97 -7.07
CA THR A 141 2.33 20.71 -7.55
C THR A 141 1.52 19.91 -8.57
N GLN A 142 1.87 18.65 -8.84
CA GLN A 142 1.24 17.82 -9.86
C GLN A 142 0.99 16.43 -9.27
N SER A 143 -0.15 15.84 -9.62
CA SER A 143 -0.51 14.47 -9.20
C SER A 143 0.30 13.40 -9.92
N ARG A 144 0.91 13.75 -11.06
CA ARG A 144 1.67 12.83 -11.92
C ARG A 144 2.86 13.53 -12.54
N VAL A 145 4.00 12.84 -12.53
CA VAL A 145 5.14 13.17 -13.39
C VAL A 145 4.99 12.39 -14.70
N ASN A 146 5.21 13.04 -15.84
CA ASN A 146 5.17 12.38 -17.15
C ASN A 146 6.15 11.19 -17.17
N GLY A 147 5.65 10.00 -17.53
CA GLY A 147 6.41 8.76 -17.57
C GLY A 147 7.60 8.74 -18.54
N GLN A 148 7.72 9.70 -19.46
CA GLN A 148 8.93 9.87 -20.30
C GLN A 148 10.15 10.37 -19.52
N MET A 149 9.95 10.97 -18.35
CA MET A 149 11.04 11.42 -17.48
C MET A 149 12.07 12.36 -18.13
N VAL A 150 11.76 12.98 -19.28
CA VAL A 150 12.58 13.97 -19.99
C VAL A 150 12.28 15.36 -19.47
N PHE A 151 13.23 16.30 -19.43
CA PHE A 151 12.95 17.70 -19.08
C PHE A 151 12.38 18.47 -20.29
N SER A 152 11.29 19.23 -20.09
CA SER A 152 10.63 19.94 -21.21
C SER A 152 11.40 21.19 -21.67
N SER A 153 12.31 21.70 -20.84
CA SER A 153 12.76 23.10 -20.92
C SER A 153 14.10 23.32 -21.61
N GLY A 154 14.61 22.36 -22.39
CA GLY A 154 15.87 22.53 -23.13
C GLY A 154 17.07 22.84 -22.24
N HIS A 155 16.98 22.51 -20.94
CA HIS A 155 18.09 22.63 -20.01
C HIS A 155 19.17 21.58 -20.32
N GLN A 156 20.34 21.73 -19.70
CA GLN A 156 21.48 20.83 -19.87
C GLN A 156 21.12 19.36 -19.58
N ASP A 157 20.19 19.13 -18.66
CA ASP A 157 19.72 17.80 -18.27
C ASP A 157 18.77 17.21 -19.34
N ARG A 158 19.08 16.04 -19.92
CA ARG A 158 18.17 15.41 -20.90
C ARG A 158 17.07 14.62 -20.21
N SER A 159 17.31 14.05 -19.03
CA SER A 159 16.29 13.32 -18.27
C SER A 159 16.50 13.32 -16.75
N VAL A 160 15.44 12.97 -16.01
CA VAL A 160 15.45 12.77 -14.55
C VAL A 160 16.50 11.72 -14.14
N TYR A 161 16.65 10.65 -14.92
CA TYR A 161 17.61 9.57 -14.62
C TYR A 161 19.04 9.94 -14.94
N GLU A 162 19.26 10.69 -16.02
CA GLU A 162 20.59 11.21 -16.34
C GLU A 162 21.06 12.16 -15.24
N LEU A 163 20.22 13.09 -14.82
CA LEU A 163 20.48 13.97 -13.68
C LEU A 163 20.76 13.16 -12.40
N LEU A 164 19.93 12.15 -12.09
CA LEU A 164 20.17 11.26 -10.93
C LEU A 164 21.54 10.57 -11.02
N HIS A 165 21.91 10.04 -12.19
CA HIS A 165 23.17 9.38 -12.42
C HIS A 165 24.36 10.35 -12.27
N GLU A 166 24.27 11.58 -12.79
CA GLU A 166 25.30 12.61 -12.63
C GLU A 166 25.50 12.99 -11.16
N LEU A 167 24.41 13.12 -10.40
CA LEU A 167 24.45 13.40 -8.96
C LEU A 167 25.00 12.21 -8.14
N LEU A 168 24.66 10.98 -8.52
CA LEU A 168 25.16 9.77 -7.86
C LEU A 168 26.65 9.56 -8.10
N SER A 169 27.09 9.76 -9.35
CA SER A 169 28.50 9.64 -9.77
C SER A 169 29.37 10.82 -9.32
N GLY A 170 28.76 11.91 -8.83
CA GLY A 170 29.47 13.12 -8.41
C GLY A 170 30.01 13.96 -9.56
N ARG A 171 29.59 13.67 -10.81
CA ARG A 171 29.93 14.49 -11.98
C ARG A 171 29.28 15.88 -11.93
N GLN A 172 28.14 15.97 -11.26
CA GLN A 172 27.43 17.22 -11.00
C GLN A 172 27.14 17.33 -9.51
N SER A 173 27.37 18.52 -8.94
CA SER A 173 27.04 18.81 -7.54
C SER A 173 25.61 19.34 -7.40
N ILE A 174 24.95 19.03 -6.28
CA ILE A 174 23.61 19.56 -5.97
C ILE A 174 23.62 21.11 -5.93
N ASP A 175 24.73 21.71 -5.52
CA ASP A 175 24.85 23.18 -5.41
C ASP A 175 25.01 23.88 -6.77
N GLU A 176 25.41 23.13 -7.81
CA GLU A 176 25.52 23.60 -9.20
C GLU A 176 24.16 23.63 -9.91
N LEU A 177 23.18 22.89 -9.39
CA LEU A 177 21.84 22.88 -9.96
C LEU A 177 21.15 24.25 -9.85
N PRO A 178 20.36 24.66 -10.86
CA PRO A 178 19.51 25.84 -10.75
C PRO A 178 18.55 25.70 -9.56
N PRO A 179 18.34 26.78 -8.77
CA PRO A 179 17.40 26.73 -7.65
C PRO A 179 16.00 26.32 -8.09
N LEU A 180 15.36 25.45 -7.31
CA LEU A 180 13.96 25.07 -7.51
C LEU A 180 13.05 26.27 -7.22
N GLU A 181 12.07 26.55 -8.08
CA GLU A 181 10.98 27.49 -7.78
C GLU A 181 10.01 26.80 -6.81
N VAL A 182 9.88 27.32 -5.59
CA VAL A 182 9.05 26.72 -4.53
C VAL A 182 8.04 27.74 -4.03
N VAL A 183 6.74 27.40 -4.04
CA VAL A 183 5.67 28.25 -3.52
C VAL A 183 5.37 27.87 -2.06
N LEU A 184 5.31 28.86 -1.17
CA LEU A 184 4.93 28.68 0.22
C LEU A 184 3.44 28.99 0.42
N ASP A 185 2.62 27.97 0.67
CA ASP A 185 1.15 28.06 0.83
C ASP A 185 0.68 27.06 1.90
N GLY A 186 1.06 27.32 3.16
CA GLY A 186 0.97 26.34 4.27
C GLY A 186 1.99 25.20 4.17
N HIS A 187 2.36 24.81 2.95
CA HIS A 187 3.42 23.85 2.63
C HIS A 187 4.36 24.41 1.55
N LEU A 188 5.47 23.72 1.30
CA LEU A 188 6.44 24.07 0.27
C LEU A 188 6.21 23.26 -1.00
N TYR A 189 5.62 23.88 -2.01
CA TYR A 189 5.27 23.23 -3.28
C TYR A 189 6.29 23.55 -4.38
N SER A 190 6.96 22.54 -4.93
CA SER A 190 7.90 22.72 -6.02
C SER A 190 7.21 22.87 -7.37
N MET A 191 7.56 23.91 -8.11
CA MET A 191 7.12 24.11 -9.50
C MET A 191 7.94 23.24 -10.48
N ASP A 192 9.11 22.76 -10.06
CA ASP A 192 10.08 21.97 -10.85
C ASP A 192 10.00 20.47 -10.49
N ASN A 193 8.81 19.88 -10.65
CA ASN A 193 8.50 18.52 -10.19
C ASN A 193 9.47 17.43 -10.68
N ARG A 194 9.98 17.52 -11.91
CA ARG A 194 10.93 16.51 -12.44
C ARG A 194 12.30 16.59 -11.76
N ARG A 195 12.79 17.81 -11.50
CA ARG A 195 14.06 18.00 -10.77
C ARG A 195 13.90 17.60 -9.31
N LEU A 196 12.77 17.95 -8.70
CA LEU A 196 12.42 17.46 -7.37
C LEU A 196 12.39 15.92 -7.33
N LEU A 197 11.83 15.25 -8.35
CA LEU A 197 11.81 13.78 -8.42
C LEU A 197 13.23 13.20 -8.43
N ALA A 198 14.15 13.73 -9.25
CA ALA A 198 15.55 13.28 -9.26
C ALA A 198 16.20 13.43 -7.87
N LEU A 199 15.97 14.56 -7.20
CA LEU A 199 16.52 14.83 -5.86
C LEU A 199 15.91 13.94 -4.78
N LEU A 200 14.63 13.58 -4.89
CA LEU A 200 13.98 12.63 -3.98
C LEU A 200 14.47 11.19 -4.21
N LEU A 201 14.72 10.80 -5.46
CA LEU A 201 15.38 9.53 -5.78
C LEU A 201 16.79 9.48 -5.18
N LEU A 202 17.56 10.57 -5.32
CA LEU A 202 18.88 10.70 -4.69
C LEU A 202 18.81 10.56 -3.16
N GLN A 203 17.83 11.22 -2.52
CA GLN A 203 17.58 11.08 -1.08
C GLN A 203 17.23 9.62 -0.70
N GLY A 204 16.50 8.91 -1.56
CA GLY A 204 16.20 7.48 -1.40
C GLY A 204 17.42 6.57 -1.51
N CYS A 205 18.38 6.91 -2.39
CA CYS A 205 19.66 6.20 -2.51
C CYS A 205 20.63 6.54 -1.35
N ARG A 206 20.63 7.79 -0.89
CA ARG A 206 21.50 8.28 0.19
C ARG A 206 20.71 8.49 1.49
N ARG A 207 20.03 7.45 1.98
CA ARG A 207 19.17 7.53 3.17
C ARG A 207 19.87 8.07 4.43
N HIS A 208 21.18 7.89 4.52
CA HIS A 208 22.02 8.34 5.63
C HIS A 208 22.41 9.83 5.54
N GLN A 209 22.17 10.49 4.40
CA GLN A 209 22.52 11.90 4.19
C GLN A 209 21.26 12.72 4.02
N ARG A 210 21.25 13.92 4.63
CA ARG A 210 20.18 14.90 4.39
C ARG A 210 20.51 15.68 3.12
N ILE A 211 19.72 15.48 2.07
CA ILE A 211 19.86 16.23 0.82
C ILE A 211 19.16 17.58 0.94
N LEU A 212 19.92 18.67 0.76
CA LEU A 212 19.42 20.05 0.80
C LEU A 212 19.42 20.62 -0.63
N ALA A 213 18.25 21.00 -1.13
CA ALA A 213 18.12 21.67 -2.42
C ALA A 213 18.17 23.19 -2.26
N ARG A 214 18.76 23.87 -3.25
CA ARG A 214 18.62 25.33 -3.38
C ARG A 214 17.21 25.61 -3.88
N CYS A 215 16.44 26.40 -3.13
CA CYS A 215 15.05 26.71 -3.40
C CYS A 215 14.84 28.21 -3.38
N ARG A 216 14.29 28.79 -4.44
CA ARG A 216 13.76 30.15 -4.43
C ARG A 216 12.35 30.10 -3.89
N VAL A 217 12.13 30.60 -2.68
CA VAL A 217 10.83 30.56 -2.00
C VAL A 217 9.99 31.73 -2.51
N LEU A 218 8.79 31.47 -3.02
CA LEU A 218 7.91 32.43 -3.68
C LEU A 218 6.54 32.46 -3.01
N SER A 219 5.88 33.62 -3.10
CA SER A 219 4.49 33.77 -2.68
C SER A 219 3.55 33.14 -3.73
N PRO A 220 2.37 32.61 -3.33
CA PRO A 220 1.33 32.19 -4.27
C PRO A 220 0.88 33.31 -5.23
N THR A 221 1.07 34.57 -4.82
CA THR A 221 0.73 35.78 -5.58
C THR A 221 1.88 36.32 -6.45
N ASP A 222 3.06 35.68 -6.46
CA ASP A 222 4.19 36.14 -7.27
C ASP A 222 3.91 35.97 -8.77
N SER A 223 4.06 37.05 -9.55
CA SER A 223 3.70 37.10 -10.97
C SER A 223 4.39 36.05 -11.84
N ARG A 224 5.54 35.51 -11.42
CA ARG A 224 6.30 34.48 -12.17
C ARG A 224 5.67 33.09 -12.09
N VAL A 225 4.94 32.82 -11.01
CA VAL A 225 4.40 31.48 -10.71
C VAL A 225 2.91 31.46 -10.45
N ALA A 226 2.26 32.60 -10.16
CA ALA A 226 0.86 32.67 -9.75
C ALA A 226 -0.09 31.97 -10.72
N GLU A 227 0.03 32.23 -12.03
CA GLU A 227 -0.82 31.58 -13.03
C GLU A 227 -0.57 30.06 -13.11
N ARG A 228 0.71 29.65 -13.19
CA ARG A 228 1.08 28.21 -13.23
C ARG A 228 0.68 27.48 -11.96
N TYR A 229 0.83 28.12 -10.80
CA TYR A 229 0.53 27.56 -9.49
C TYR A 229 -0.98 27.39 -9.30
N SER A 230 -1.77 28.45 -9.53
CA SER A 230 -3.24 28.41 -9.41
C SER A 230 -3.87 27.36 -10.32
N GLN A 231 -3.43 27.25 -11.59
CA GLN A 231 -3.91 26.22 -12.51
C GLN A 231 -3.61 24.81 -12.02
N ARG A 232 -2.43 24.58 -11.43
CA ARG A 232 -2.00 23.28 -10.93
C ARG A 232 -2.73 22.88 -9.65
N ILE A 233 -2.83 23.77 -8.68
CA ILE A 233 -3.60 23.54 -7.45
C ILE A 233 -5.08 23.35 -7.76
N TYR A 234 -5.64 24.11 -8.71
CA TYR A 234 -7.02 23.92 -9.15
C TYR A 234 -7.26 22.51 -9.72
N ARG A 235 -6.36 22.01 -10.58
CA ARG A 235 -6.44 20.63 -11.11
C ARG A 235 -6.36 19.59 -9.99
N LEU A 236 -5.45 19.76 -9.04
CA LEU A 236 -5.33 18.88 -7.88
C LEU A 236 -6.62 18.84 -7.06
N LYS A 237 -7.27 19.99 -6.83
CA LYS A 237 -8.57 20.07 -6.14
C LYS A 237 -9.71 19.46 -6.95
N LYS A 238 -9.69 19.63 -8.28
CA LYS A 238 -10.76 19.17 -9.19
C LYS A 238 -10.78 17.65 -9.37
N ASP A 239 -9.64 16.97 -9.30
CA ASP A 239 -9.54 15.52 -9.50
C ASP A 239 -10.18 14.69 -8.36
N GLY A 240 -10.91 15.33 -7.43
CA GLY A 240 -11.82 14.65 -6.51
C GLY A 240 -11.11 13.80 -5.44
N SER A 241 -9.81 13.99 -5.23
CA SER A 241 -9.13 13.47 -4.05
C SER A 241 -9.55 14.30 -2.83
N GLU A 242 -10.78 14.12 -2.36
CA GLU A 242 -11.32 14.73 -1.14
C GLU A 242 -10.54 14.34 0.14
N GLY A 243 -9.50 13.51 0.02
CA GLY A 243 -8.56 13.16 1.09
C GLY A 243 -7.18 13.82 0.96
N PHE A 244 -7.09 15.06 0.45
CA PHE A 244 -5.81 15.76 0.23
C PHE A 244 -4.99 16.00 1.52
N ASP A 245 -5.60 15.83 2.70
CA ASP A 245 -4.97 16.14 3.99
C ASP A 245 -3.96 15.11 4.53
N GLN A 246 -3.79 13.93 3.92
CA GLN A 246 -2.85 12.93 4.50
C GLN A 246 -1.87 12.28 3.53
N GLY A 247 -1.84 12.68 2.27
CA GLY A 247 -0.90 12.10 1.33
C GLY A 247 -0.91 12.79 0.00
N SER A 248 -0.15 13.87 -0.13
CA SER A 248 0.42 14.29 -1.41
C SER A 248 1.29 13.14 -1.92
N GLY A 249 0.63 12.13 -2.48
CA GLY A 249 1.23 10.90 -2.93
C GLY A 249 2.24 11.23 -4.00
N LEU A 250 3.48 10.79 -3.76
CA LEU A 250 4.53 10.56 -4.75
C LEU A 250 4.03 9.57 -5.82
N GLY A 251 3.00 9.94 -6.56
CA GLY A 251 2.49 9.18 -7.68
C GLY A 251 3.39 9.46 -8.87
N VAL A 252 4.56 8.83 -8.92
CA VAL A 252 5.15 8.59 -10.24
C VAL A 252 4.18 7.66 -10.94
N ALA A 253 3.38 8.19 -11.86
CA ALA A 253 2.57 7.38 -12.74
C ALA A 253 3.53 6.72 -13.73
N LEU A 254 4.15 5.62 -13.30
CA LEU A 254 5.02 4.78 -14.12
C LEU A 254 4.25 4.20 -15.32
N HIS A 255 2.92 4.17 -15.24
CA HIS A 255 2.06 3.76 -16.33
C HIS A 255 1.02 4.85 -16.61
N SER A 256 0.99 5.36 -17.85
CA SER A 256 -0.17 6.11 -18.32
C SER A 256 -1.18 5.12 -18.92
N LEU A 257 -2.41 5.15 -18.42
CA LEU A 257 -3.50 4.36 -19.00
C LEU A 257 -3.86 4.95 -20.38
N PRO A 258 -4.12 4.13 -21.42
CA PRO A 258 -4.25 2.67 -21.37
C PRO A 258 -2.96 1.90 -21.70
N SER A 259 -1.90 2.57 -22.16
CA SER A 259 -0.76 1.86 -22.78
C SER A 259 0.52 2.72 -22.88
N SER A 260 1.10 3.14 -21.76
CA SER A 260 2.53 3.49 -21.81
C SER A 260 3.24 3.00 -20.57
N GLU A 261 4.25 2.16 -20.76
CA GLU A 261 5.35 2.01 -19.81
C GLU A 261 5.98 3.38 -19.51
N ALA A 262 6.80 3.45 -18.47
CA ALA A 262 7.68 4.60 -18.28
C ALA A 262 8.78 4.49 -19.36
N TRP A 263 9.13 5.59 -20.01
CA TRP A 263 10.18 5.62 -21.04
C TRP A 263 11.32 6.52 -20.58
N HIS A 264 12.53 6.26 -21.06
CA HIS A 264 13.70 7.09 -20.90
C HIS A 264 14.44 7.15 -22.24
N LEU A 265 14.56 8.37 -22.79
CA LEU A 265 15.27 8.64 -24.05
C LEU A 265 14.88 7.72 -25.24
N GLY A 266 13.60 7.36 -25.33
CA GLY A 266 13.10 6.50 -26.42
C GLY A 266 13.18 5.00 -26.15
N SER A 267 13.52 4.59 -24.92
CA SER A 267 13.47 3.18 -24.48
C SER A 267 12.56 2.99 -23.26
N PRO A 268 11.80 1.89 -23.16
CA PRO A 268 11.00 1.60 -21.96
C PRO A 268 11.91 1.29 -20.76
N LEU A 269 11.58 1.84 -19.59
CA LEU A 269 12.29 1.63 -18.32
C LEU A 269 11.98 0.28 -17.69
N PHE A 270 10.75 -0.20 -17.91
CA PHE A 270 10.28 -1.49 -17.46
C PHE A 270 9.65 -2.16 -18.66
N ARG A 271 10.28 -3.22 -19.18
CA ARG A 271 9.65 -4.09 -20.17
C ARG A 271 8.55 -4.90 -19.50
N ARG A 272 7.50 -5.28 -20.24
CA ARG A 272 6.53 -6.26 -19.73
C ARG A 272 7.24 -7.57 -19.46
N THR A 273 6.78 -8.35 -18.49
CA THR A 273 7.36 -9.66 -18.14
C THR A 273 7.55 -10.59 -19.34
N GLY A 274 6.73 -10.45 -20.40
CA GLY A 274 6.88 -11.20 -21.66
C GLY A 274 7.86 -10.63 -22.70
N GLU A 275 8.36 -9.41 -22.52
CA GLU A 275 9.28 -8.69 -23.43
C GLU A 275 10.74 -8.70 -22.90
N TRP A 276 10.96 -9.24 -21.70
CA TRP A 276 12.32 -9.61 -21.25
C TRP A 276 12.87 -10.80 -22.04
N CYS A 277 12.01 -11.53 -22.75
CA CYS A 277 12.36 -12.71 -23.54
C CYS A 277 12.68 -12.38 -25.02
N ASP A 278 13.18 -11.16 -25.31
CA ASP A 278 13.71 -10.81 -26.64
C ASP A 278 15.17 -11.24 -26.82
N GLU A 279 15.58 -12.33 -26.19
CA GLU A 279 16.80 -13.01 -26.58
C GLU A 279 16.40 -14.28 -27.31
N SER A 280 16.56 -14.25 -28.64
CA SER A 280 16.83 -15.46 -29.41
C SER A 280 17.74 -16.37 -28.56
N PRO A 281 17.48 -17.68 -28.47
CA PRO A 281 18.36 -18.61 -27.76
C PRO A 281 19.85 -18.40 -28.12
N ALA A 282 20.15 -17.97 -29.35
CA ALA A 282 21.49 -17.65 -29.82
C ALA A 282 22.13 -16.39 -29.16
N ALA A 283 21.33 -15.40 -28.76
CA ALA A 283 21.82 -14.22 -28.04
C ALA A 283 22.12 -14.54 -26.57
N LEU A 284 21.28 -15.38 -25.94
CA LEU A 284 21.53 -15.94 -24.59
C LEU A 284 22.76 -16.83 -24.59
N GLU A 285 22.95 -17.68 -25.61
CA GLU A 285 24.16 -18.51 -25.75
C GLU A 285 25.43 -17.67 -25.97
N ALA A 286 25.35 -16.56 -26.72
CA ALA A 286 26.48 -15.64 -26.90
C ALA A 286 26.84 -14.88 -25.62
N LEU A 287 25.84 -14.39 -24.88
CA LEU A 287 26.05 -13.73 -23.58
C LEU A 287 26.55 -14.70 -22.52
N ALA A 288 26.05 -15.93 -22.50
CA ALA A 288 26.55 -16.98 -21.63
C ALA A 288 28.00 -17.34 -21.97
N ALA A 289 28.34 -17.46 -23.26
CA ALA A 289 29.71 -17.71 -23.71
C ALA A 289 30.67 -16.58 -23.30
N ASP A 290 30.26 -15.31 -23.40
CA ASP A 290 31.06 -14.17 -22.93
C ASP A 290 31.18 -14.13 -21.40
N PHE A 291 30.14 -14.52 -20.66
CA PHE A 291 30.17 -14.59 -19.21
C PHE A 291 31.12 -15.70 -18.71
N PHE A 292 31.08 -16.88 -19.33
CA PHE A 292 32.00 -17.99 -19.04
C PHE A 292 33.45 -17.68 -19.47
N ALA A 293 33.64 -16.96 -20.58
CA ALA A 293 34.97 -16.47 -20.99
C ALA A 293 35.54 -15.42 -20.03
N CYS A 294 34.69 -14.74 -19.25
CA CYS A 294 35.09 -13.79 -18.21
C CYS A 294 35.43 -14.50 -16.89
N GLU A 295 34.70 -15.57 -16.52
CA GLU A 295 34.99 -16.38 -15.32
C GLU A 295 36.35 -17.10 -15.39
N GLU A 296 36.76 -17.58 -16.58
CA GLU A 296 38.12 -18.16 -16.78
C GLU A 296 39.25 -17.14 -16.54
N ARG A 297 38.96 -15.83 -16.58
CA ARG A 297 39.94 -14.78 -16.23
C ARG A 297 39.97 -14.47 -14.74
N THR A 298 38.89 -14.68 -14.00
CA THR A 298 38.87 -14.44 -12.55
C THR A 298 39.35 -15.64 -11.74
N GLU A 299 39.25 -16.88 -12.25
CA GLU A 299 39.79 -18.06 -11.57
C GLU A 299 41.33 -18.08 -11.51
N LYS A 300 42.04 -17.38 -12.40
CA LYS A 300 43.50 -17.22 -12.30
C LYS A 300 43.98 -16.19 -11.28
N VAL A 301 43.07 -15.46 -10.63
CA VAL A 301 43.42 -14.45 -9.59
C VAL A 301 42.95 -14.88 -8.20
N ALA A 302 42.03 -15.85 -8.08
CA ALA A 302 41.42 -16.23 -6.81
C ALA A 302 42.07 -17.44 -6.09
N GLN A 303 43.17 -18.00 -6.60
CA GLN A 303 43.84 -19.15 -5.99
C GLN A 303 44.72 -18.82 -4.77
N ASP A 304 44.87 -17.54 -4.38
CA ASP A 304 45.76 -17.12 -3.28
C ASP A 304 45.05 -16.60 -2.01
N SER A 305 43.75 -16.81 -1.81
CA SER A 305 43.15 -16.49 -0.50
C SER A 305 42.01 -17.43 -0.09
N CYS A 306 42.37 -18.54 0.54
CA CYS A 306 41.42 -19.42 1.21
C CYS A 306 41.37 -19.11 2.72
N VAL A 307 40.25 -18.55 3.19
CA VAL A 307 39.72 -18.78 4.54
C VAL A 307 38.22 -19.00 4.42
N ALA A 308 37.78 -20.24 4.62
CA ALA A 308 36.37 -20.62 4.60
C ALA A 308 35.67 -20.21 5.91
N PRO A 309 34.48 -19.58 5.87
CA PRO A 309 33.65 -19.44 7.05
C PRO A 309 32.77 -20.67 7.27
N ALA A 310 32.58 -20.96 8.56
CA ALA A 310 32.00 -22.17 9.10
C ALA A 310 30.51 -22.38 8.78
N SER A 311 30.19 -23.65 8.52
CA SER A 311 28.87 -24.25 8.36
C SER A 311 27.97 -23.97 9.56
N ALA A 312 26.91 -23.19 9.36
CA ALA A 312 25.77 -23.11 10.27
C ALA A 312 24.81 -24.27 9.96
N LYS A 313 24.57 -25.15 10.94
CA LYS A 313 23.58 -26.24 10.87
C LYS A 313 22.19 -25.64 10.61
N GLY A 314 21.72 -25.74 9.37
CA GLY A 314 20.42 -25.25 8.93
C GLY A 314 19.27 -26.03 9.56
N LYS A 315 18.30 -25.30 10.13
CA LYS A 315 16.93 -25.79 10.32
C LYS A 315 16.41 -26.17 8.93
N GLY A 316 16.16 -27.46 8.69
CA GLY A 316 15.61 -27.92 7.42
C GLY A 316 14.33 -27.15 7.11
N GLU A 317 14.33 -26.39 6.03
CA GLU A 317 13.19 -25.57 5.62
C GLU A 317 12.06 -26.51 5.21
N ALA A 318 11.05 -26.62 6.09
CA ALA A 318 9.90 -27.48 5.86
C ALA A 318 9.13 -26.97 4.64
N SER A 319 8.87 -27.88 3.72
CA SER A 319 8.20 -27.59 2.44
C SER A 319 7.18 -28.67 2.16
N LEU A 320 6.02 -28.29 1.63
CA LEU A 320 4.93 -29.22 1.36
C LEU A 320 4.80 -29.50 -0.14
N LYS A 321 4.42 -30.74 -0.47
CA LYS A 321 4.17 -31.16 -1.86
C LYS A 321 2.85 -30.57 -2.34
N VAL A 322 2.86 -29.87 -3.47
CA VAL A 322 1.65 -29.37 -4.12
C VAL A 322 0.89 -30.54 -4.75
N VAL A 323 -0.41 -30.62 -4.50
CA VAL A 323 -1.31 -31.62 -5.11
C VAL A 323 -2.46 -30.92 -5.82
N GLN A 324 -2.92 -31.49 -6.94
CA GLN A 324 -4.10 -31.03 -7.63
C GLN A 324 -5.32 -31.05 -6.70
N GLY A 325 -6.07 -29.95 -6.67
CA GLY A 325 -7.23 -29.79 -5.81
C GLY A 325 -6.95 -29.16 -4.45
N MET A 326 -5.69 -28.84 -4.14
CA MET A 326 -5.27 -28.20 -2.89
C MET A 326 -5.58 -26.70 -2.87
N LEU A 327 -5.95 -26.20 -1.69
CA LEU A 327 -6.06 -24.77 -1.42
C LEU A 327 -4.67 -24.15 -1.25
N VAL A 328 -4.40 -23.04 -1.95
CA VAL A 328 -3.14 -22.32 -1.87
C VAL A 328 -3.33 -20.83 -1.66
N ARG A 329 -2.35 -20.21 -1.01
CA ARG A 329 -2.20 -18.75 -0.91
C ARG A 329 -1.21 -18.28 -1.95
N VAL A 330 -1.59 -17.27 -2.72
CA VAL A 330 -0.78 -16.72 -3.80
C VAL A 330 -0.42 -15.28 -3.49
N HIS A 331 0.86 -14.95 -3.67
CA HIS A 331 1.35 -13.57 -3.66
C HIS A 331 1.43 -13.04 -5.08
N ASP A 332 0.59 -12.05 -5.41
CA ASP A 332 0.55 -11.45 -6.74
C ASP A 332 0.57 -9.92 -6.61
N GLY A 333 1.70 -9.29 -6.98
CA GLY A 333 1.84 -7.83 -6.98
C GLY A 333 1.65 -7.14 -5.63
N GLY A 334 1.85 -7.86 -4.52
CA GLY A 334 1.64 -7.35 -3.16
C GLY A 334 0.26 -7.69 -2.57
N ASP A 335 -0.68 -8.16 -3.39
CA ASP A 335 -1.97 -8.66 -2.92
C ASP A 335 -1.88 -10.14 -2.54
N VAL A 336 -2.63 -10.51 -1.50
CA VAL A 336 -2.75 -11.89 -1.03
C VAL A 336 -4.07 -12.46 -1.55
N CYS A 337 -3.99 -13.41 -2.46
CA CYS A 337 -5.15 -14.11 -3.01
C CYS A 337 -5.17 -15.58 -2.55
N TYR A 338 -6.36 -16.17 -2.56
CA TYR A 338 -6.54 -17.62 -2.35
C TYR A 338 -7.12 -18.25 -3.61
N GLY A 339 -6.71 -19.48 -3.88
CA GLY A 339 -7.22 -20.24 -5.00
C GLY A 339 -6.99 -21.73 -4.83
N LYS A 340 -7.55 -22.49 -5.77
CA LYS A 340 -7.44 -23.95 -5.82
C LYS A 340 -6.52 -24.36 -6.96
N VAL A 341 -5.60 -25.26 -6.69
CA VAL A 341 -4.72 -25.84 -7.72
C VAL A 341 -5.56 -26.70 -8.65
N MET A 342 -5.54 -26.37 -9.94
CA MET A 342 -6.31 -27.03 -10.98
C MET A 342 -5.49 -28.03 -11.78
N GLU A 343 -4.26 -27.67 -12.15
CA GLU A 343 -3.35 -28.48 -12.96
C GLU A 343 -1.91 -28.23 -12.49
N ILE A 344 -1.05 -29.25 -12.61
CA ILE A 344 0.39 -29.16 -12.33
C ILE A 344 1.12 -29.66 -13.57
N ASN A 345 2.04 -28.84 -14.10
CA ASN A 345 2.87 -29.15 -15.26
C ASN A 345 4.34 -28.98 -14.88
N CYS A 346 5.00 -30.08 -14.54
CA CYS A 346 6.33 -30.05 -13.96
C CYS A 346 7.47 -29.64 -14.92
N GLY A 347 7.19 -29.52 -16.23
CA GLY A 347 8.16 -29.07 -17.23
C GLY A 347 8.10 -27.57 -17.54
N ALA A 348 7.17 -26.82 -16.94
CA ALA A 348 6.99 -25.39 -17.22
C ALA A 348 7.61 -24.49 -16.14
N GLU A 349 8.06 -23.30 -16.52
CA GLU A 349 8.58 -22.27 -15.59
C GLU A 349 7.52 -21.81 -14.57
N ALA A 350 6.25 -21.83 -14.98
CA ALA A 350 5.09 -21.61 -14.13
C ALA A 350 4.28 -22.91 -14.02
N PRO A 351 4.69 -23.85 -13.16
CA PRO A 351 4.18 -25.22 -13.21
C PRO A 351 2.79 -25.39 -12.60
N VAL A 352 2.22 -24.39 -11.91
CA VAL A 352 0.96 -24.56 -11.16
C VAL A 352 -0.14 -23.67 -11.73
N LYS A 353 -1.23 -24.26 -12.22
CA LYS A 353 -2.43 -23.52 -12.63
C LYS A 353 -3.38 -23.39 -11.45
N VAL A 354 -3.72 -22.17 -11.07
CA VAL A 354 -4.59 -21.88 -9.91
C VAL A 354 -5.86 -21.20 -10.37
N LYS A 355 -7.03 -21.69 -9.91
CA LYS A 355 -8.33 -21.02 -10.04
C LYS A 355 -8.61 -20.22 -8.78
N PHE A 356 -8.63 -18.90 -8.88
CA PHE A 356 -8.83 -18.04 -7.71
C PHE A 356 -10.30 -18.01 -7.28
N PHE A 357 -10.53 -17.76 -5.99
CA PHE A 357 -11.88 -17.57 -5.45
C PHE A 357 -12.43 -16.15 -5.67
N SER A 358 -11.54 -15.20 -6.00
CA SER A 358 -11.95 -13.84 -6.37
C SER A 358 -12.54 -13.82 -7.78
N LYS A 359 -13.66 -13.10 -7.95
CA LYS A 359 -14.28 -12.92 -9.28
C LYS A 359 -13.41 -12.13 -10.27
N ALA A 360 -12.43 -11.37 -9.78
CA ALA A 360 -11.61 -10.51 -10.62
C ALA A 360 -10.56 -11.26 -11.45
N LYS A 361 -10.15 -12.47 -11.02
CA LYS A 361 -9.15 -13.29 -11.69
C LYS A 361 -9.67 -14.72 -11.77
N ALA A 362 -9.98 -15.21 -12.97
CA ALA A 362 -10.56 -16.54 -13.10
C ALA A 362 -9.52 -17.64 -12.84
N GLN A 363 -8.37 -17.57 -13.49
CA GLN A 363 -7.28 -18.55 -13.40
C GLN A 363 -5.95 -17.98 -13.88
N ALA A 364 -4.83 -18.47 -13.37
CA ALA A 364 -3.49 -18.14 -13.85
C ALA A 364 -2.51 -19.30 -13.65
N TRP A 365 -1.49 -19.37 -14.51
CA TRP A 365 -0.29 -20.19 -14.27
C TRP A 365 0.70 -19.41 -13.43
N LEU A 366 1.25 -20.05 -12.39
CA LEU A 366 2.08 -19.42 -11.37
C LEU A 366 3.37 -20.21 -11.14
N CYS A 367 4.46 -19.49 -10.87
CA CYS A 367 5.72 -20.05 -10.37
C CYS A 367 5.54 -20.60 -8.95
N LEU A 368 6.24 -21.69 -8.58
CA LEU A 368 6.15 -22.27 -7.24
C LEU A 368 6.51 -21.28 -6.12
N THR A 369 7.42 -20.35 -6.40
CA THR A 369 7.87 -19.33 -5.45
C THR A 369 6.78 -18.35 -5.03
N SER A 370 5.71 -18.19 -5.84
CA SER A 370 4.57 -17.34 -5.50
C SER A 370 3.41 -18.10 -4.85
N VAL A 371 3.53 -19.42 -4.72
CA VAL A 371 2.50 -20.33 -4.18
C VAL A 371 2.92 -20.82 -2.80
N LEU A 372 2.09 -20.55 -1.80
CA LEU A 372 2.26 -21.02 -0.43
C LEU A 372 1.13 -21.98 -0.04
N ILE A 373 1.50 -23.05 0.66
CA ILE A 373 0.59 -24.10 1.10
C ILE A 373 0.28 -23.88 2.59
N PRO A 374 -1.01 -23.83 2.99
CA PRO A 374 -1.36 -23.74 4.40
C PRO A 374 -1.01 -25.05 5.12
N ASP A 375 -0.28 -24.94 6.22
CA ASP A 375 -0.03 -26.03 7.15
C ASP A 375 -1.04 -25.96 8.31
N TYR A 376 -1.77 -27.06 8.50
CA TYR A 376 -2.79 -27.21 9.53
C TYR A 376 -2.33 -28.06 10.72
N ALA A 377 -1.07 -28.52 10.75
CA ALA A 377 -0.56 -29.43 11.78
C ALA A 377 -0.67 -28.88 13.21
N ALA A 378 -0.64 -27.56 13.38
CA ALA A 378 -0.75 -26.92 14.69
C ALA A 378 -2.21 -26.73 15.17
N ILE A 379 -3.21 -26.98 14.34
CA ILE A 379 -4.62 -26.86 14.71
C ILE A 379 -5.07 -28.13 15.42
N GLN A 380 -5.63 -27.98 16.62
CA GLN A 380 -6.14 -29.10 17.42
C GLN A 380 -7.64 -28.95 17.69
N VAL A 381 -8.32 -30.09 17.88
CA VAL A 381 -9.72 -30.13 18.30
C VAL A 381 -9.87 -29.42 19.65
N GLY A 382 -10.89 -28.57 19.76
CA GLY A 382 -11.18 -27.74 20.91
C GLY A 382 -10.55 -26.34 20.89
N MET A 383 -9.66 -26.05 19.94
CA MET A 383 -9.05 -24.73 19.77
C MET A 383 -10.08 -23.70 19.27
N GLU A 384 -9.99 -22.46 19.75
CA GLU A 384 -10.78 -21.36 19.21
C GLU A 384 -10.07 -20.73 18.00
N VAL A 385 -10.79 -20.62 16.88
CA VAL A 385 -10.28 -20.05 15.64
C VAL A 385 -11.22 -18.96 15.14
N THR A 386 -10.64 -17.88 14.59
CA THR A 386 -11.45 -16.84 13.93
C THR A 386 -11.79 -17.28 12.51
N VAL A 387 -13.07 -17.40 12.19
CA VAL A 387 -13.59 -17.76 10.86
C VAL A 387 -14.22 -16.52 10.22
N LEU A 388 -13.89 -16.28 8.96
CA LEU A 388 -14.51 -15.24 8.13
C LEU A 388 -15.74 -15.82 7.44
N THR A 389 -16.92 -15.37 7.87
CA THR A 389 -18.20 -15.60 7.18
C THR A 389 -18.50 -14.41 6.27
N ALA A 390 -19.54 -14.52 5.42
CA ALA A 390 -19.79 -13.58 4.32
C ALA A 390 -19.70 -12.09 4.73
N ASN A 391 -20.13 -11.74 5.95
CA ASN A 391 -20.12 -10.36 6.42
C ASN A 391 -19.49 -10.15 7.81
N LYS A 392 -18.99 -11.21 8.47
CA LYS A 392 -18.55 -11.12 9.87
C LYS A 392 -17.35 -12.01 10.17
N ARG A 393 -16.60 -11.65 11.21
CA ARG A 393 -15.59 -12.51 11.83
C ARG A 393 -16.23 -13.10 13.08
N GLN A 394 -16.19 -14.40 13.22
CA GLN A 394 -16.71 -15.10 14.39
C GLN A 394 -15.59 -15.97 14.97
N VAL A 395 -15.50 -16.02 16.29
CA VAL A 395 -14.62 -16.97 16.99
C VAL A 395 -15.42 -18.24 17.13
N GLU A 396 -14.93 -19.33 16.58
CA GLU A 396 -15.61 -20.62 16.55
C GLU A 396 -14.68 -21.69 17.12
N LYS A 397 -15.25 -22.72 17.74
CA LYS A 397 -14.46 -23.83 18.30
C LYS A 397 -14.26 -24.92 17.25
N VAL A 398 -13.01 -25.39 17.11
CA VAL A 398 -12.68 -26.52 16.22
C VAL A 398 -13.28 -27.80 16.80
N THR A 399 -14.12 -28.48 16.03
CA THR A 399 -14.75 -29.75 16.42
C THR A 399 -14.01 -30.96 15.86
N ASP A 400 -13.40 -30.83 14.69
CA ASP A 400 -12.66 -31.90 14.02
C ASP A 400 -11.59 -31.34 13.07
N VAL A 401 -10.55 -32.13 12.78
CA VAL A 401 -9.49 -31.78 11.81
C VAL A 401 -9.18 -33.02 10.97
N ASP A 402 -9.47 -32.95 9.68
CA ASP A 402 -9.24 -34.02 8.71
C ASP A 402 -8.19 -33.58 7.68
N HIS A 403 -6.95 -34.03 7.87
CA HIS A 403 -5.83 -33.71 6.98
C HIS A 403 -5.94 -34.37 5.59
N ALA A 404 -6.86 -35.31 5.38
CA ALA A 404 -7.12 -35.87 4.04
C ALA A 404 -7.92 -34.89 3.16
N ARG A 405 -8.64 -33.94 3.78
CA ARG A 405 -9.40 -32.90 3.07
C ARG A 405 -8.49 -31.76 2.62
N GLN A 406 -8.20 -31.72 1.33
CA GLN A 406 -7.28 -30.71 0.77
C GLN A 406 -7.81 -29.27 0.75
N ASN A 407 -9.14 -29.06 0.74
CA ASN A 407 -9.74 -27.73 0.58
C ASN A 407 -10.20 -27.13 1.91
N ASP A 408 -10.87 -27.93 2.74
CA ASP A 408 -11.50 -27.49 3.99
C ASP A 408 -11.22 -28.53 5.09
N PRO A 409 -9.99 -28.59 5.62
CA PRO A 409 -9.58 -29.63 6.58
C PRO A 409 -10.04 -29.39 8.01
N VAL A 410 -10.60 -28.22 8.35
CA VAL A 410 -10.97 -27.89 9.72
C VAL A 410 -12.48 -27.81 9.84
N GLN A 411 -13.08 -28.57 10.75
CA GLN A 411 -14.49 -28.47 11.09
C GLN A 411 -14.66 -27.58 12.32
N VAL A 412 -15.57 -26.61 12.25
CA VAL A 412 -15.90 -25.70 13.36
C VAL A 412 -17.38 -25.83 13.74
N SER A 413 -17.70 -25.64 15.03
CA SER A 413 -19.07 -25.39 15.49
C SER A 413 -19.49 -23.98 15.11
N LEU A 414 -20.75 -23.73 14.80
CA LEU A 414 -21.28 -22.38 14.60
C LEU A 414 -22.04 -21.95 15.86
N ASP A 415 -21.55 -20.92 16.55
CA ASP A 415 -22.21 -20.41 17.75
C ASP A 415 -23.68 -20.03 17.49
N GLY A 416 -24.58 -20.68 18.23
CA GLY A 416 -26.04 -20.44 18.17
C GLY A 416 -26.80 -21.22 17.08
N LEU A 417 -26.14 -22.02 16.24
CA LEU A 417 -26.77 -22.92 15.28
C LEU A 417 -26.35 -24.36 15.55
N THR A 418 -27.29 -25.30 15.52
CA THR A 418 -27.02 -26.75 15.69
C THR A 418 -26.37 -27.35 14.44
N GLY A 419 -25.23 -26.81 14.01
CA GLY A 419 -24.53 -27.24 12.80
C GLY A 419 -23.03 -27.04 12.89
N THR A 420 -22.30 -27.95 12.25
CA THR A 420 -20.86 -27.84 12.03
C THR A 420 -20.57 -27.52 10.58
N LYS A 421 -19.43 -26.88 10.32
CA LYS A 421 -19.02 -26.49 8.96
C LYS A 421 -17.53 -26.72 8.74
N TRP A 422 -17.18 -27.29 7.59
CA TRP A 422 -15.80 -27.41 7.15
C TRP A 422 -15.30 -26.10 6.53
N VAL A 423 -14.11 -25.67 6.95
CA VAL A 423 -13.47 -24.41 6.57
C VAL A 423 -11.99 -24.61 6.21
N GLY A 424 -11.56 -23.96 5.13
CA GLY A 424 -10.16 -23.86 4.71
C GLY A 424 -9.46 -22.59 5.16
N ALA A 425 -8.16 -22.48 4.84
CA ALA A 425 -7.32 -21.33 5.16
C ALA A 425 -7.78 -20.01 4.52
N ASP A 426 -8.59 -20.05 3.46
CA ASP A 426 -9.17 -18.87 2.81
C ASP A 426 -10.11 -18.12 3.77
N ARG A 427 -10.81 -18.88 4.64
CA ARG A 427 -11.75 -18.37 5.64
C ARG A 427 -11.19 -18.34 7.06
N LEU A 428 -10.18 -19.14 7.37
CA LEU A 428 -9.54 -19.10 8.69
C LEU A 428 -8.63 -17.87 8.83
N ARG A 429 -8.70 -17.20 9.97
CA ARG A 429 -7.86 -16.05 10.36
C ARG A 429 -7.15 -16.34 11.68
N SER A 430 -6.61 -17.54 11.81
CA SER A 430 -5.82 -17.95 12.96
C SER A 430 -4.33 -17.69 12.71
N LYS A 431 -3.62 -17.18 13.72
CA LYS A 431 -2.14 -17.09 13.70
C LYS A 431 -1.45 -18.46 13.71
N VAL A 432 -2.22 -19.52 13.95
CA VAL A 432 -1.74 -20.89 14.08
C VAL A 432 -1.53 -21.55 12.70
N ILE A 433 -2.12 -21.00 11.63
CA ILE A 433 -1.87 -21.50 10.26
C ILE A 433 -0.59 -20.87 9.75
N GLU A 434 0.43 -21.70 9.58
CA GLU A 434 1.65 -21.33 8.86
C GLU A 434 1.46 -21.57 7.36
N PHE A 435 2.17 -20.80 6.54
CA PHE A 435 2.12 -20.94 5.09
C PHE A 435 3.52 -21.30 4.61
N LEU A 436 3.67 -22.53 4.14
CA LEU A 436 4.96 -23.10 3.76
C LEU A 436 5.19 -23.00 2.25
N PRO A 437 6.44 -22.86 1.79
CA PRO A 437 6.76 -22.89 0.36
C PRO A 437 6.32 -24.21 -0.30
N ALA A 438 5.75 -24.08 -1.50
CA ALA A 438 5.37 -25.18 -2.35
C ALA A 438 6.58 -25.91 -2.96
N LYS A 439 6.55 -27.24 -2.99
CA LYS A 439 7.46 -28.09 -3.80
C LYS A 439 6.67 -29.04 -4.69
N LEU A 440 7.24 -29.40 -5.84
CA LEU A 440 6.68 -30.44 -6.70
C LEU A 440 7.05 -31.83 -6.15
N SER A 441 6.21 -32.82 -6.41
CA SER A 441 6.56 -34.21 -6.15
C SER A 441 7.45 -34.73 -7.27
N ASP A 442 8.61 -35.29 -6.91
CA ASP A 442 9.53 -35.92 -7.88
C ASP A 442 8.86 -37.02 -8.71
N GLU A 443 7.85 -37.68 -8.13
CA GLU A 443 7.06 -38.76 -8.75
C GLU A 443 6.15 -38.29 -9.89
N SER A 444 5.79 -37.00 -9.94
CA SER A 444 4.90 -36.47 -10.99
C SER A 444 5.61 -36.16 -12.32
N CYS A 445 6.94 -36.25 -12.35
CA CYS A 445 7.75 -36.00 -13.55
C CYS A 445 8.07 -37.27 -14.35
N ALA A 446 7.61 -38.45 -13.93
CA ALA A 446 7.81 -39.64 -14.74
C ALA A 446 7.11 -39.44 -16.09
N PRO A 447 7.82 -39.49 -17.23
CA PRO A 447 7.20 -39.37 -18.53
C PRO A 447 6.11 -40.43 -18.62
N GLN A 448 4.86 -40.00 -18.79
CA GLN A 448 3.79 -40.93 -19.14
C GLN A 448 4.19 -41.52 -20.49
N GLU A 449 4.66 -42.77 -20.45
CA GLU A 449 5.05 -43.53 -21.63
C GLU A 449 3.82 -43.55 -22.55
N GLU A 450 3.85 -42.72 -23.59
CA GLU A 450 2.77 -42.64 -24.57
C GLU A 450 2.58 -44.04 -25.14
N ALA A 451 1.45 -44.65 -24.80
CA ALA A 451 1.06 -45.95 -25.33
C ALA A 451 0.95 -45.82 -26.85
N ASN A 452 2.01 -46.28 -27.53
CA ASN A 452 2.21 -46.26 -28.96
C ASN A 452 1.04 -46.97 -29.67
N PRO A 453 0.14 -46.28 -30.39
CA PRO A 453 -0.97 -46.91 -31.07
C PRO A 453 -0.50 -47.40 -32.45
N SER A 454 0.39 -48.39 -32.49
CA SER A 454 0.85 -48.98 -33.74
C SER A 454 0.89 -50.51 -33.68
N GLU A 455 -0.28 -51.15 -33.55
CA GLU A 455 -0.47 -52.54 -33.98
C GLU A 455 -1.96 -52.87 -34.20
N ARG A 456 -2.51 -52.45 -35.34
CA ARG A 456 -3.58 -53.19 -36.02
C ARG A 456 -3.11 -53.51 -37.43
N LYS A 457 -2.35 -54.60 -37.54
CA LYS A 457 -2.17 -55.37 -38.78
C LYS A 457 -3.24 -56.47 -38.83
N GLY A 458 -3.73 -56.74 -40.04
CA GLY A 458 -4.65 -57.82 -40.41
C GLY A 458 -5.96 -57.23 -40.94
N GLY A 459 -6.28 -57.19 -42.24
CA GLY A 459 -5.78 -57.96 -43.37
C GLY A 459 -6.59 -59.25 -43.56
N TRP A 460 -7.18 -59.39 -44.76
CA TRP A 460 -7.83 -60.58 -45.38
C TRP A 460 -9.24 -60.88 -44.82
N GLU A 461 -10.32 -61.05 -45.60
CA GLU A 461 -10.57 -61.33 -47.03
C GLU A 461 -11.82 -60.58 -47.53
#